data_AF-A0A7W0GE84-F1
#
_entry.id   AF-A0A7W0GE84-F1
#
_cell.length_a   1.000
_cell.length_b   1.000
_cell.length_c   1.000
_cell.angle_alpha   90.00
_cell.angle_beta   90.00
_cell.angle_gamma   90.00
#
_symmetry.space_group_name_H-M   'P 1'
#
loop_
_entity.id
_entity.type
_entity.pdbx_description
1 polymer ?
#
loop_
_entity_poly.entity_id
_entity_poly.type
_entity_poly.pdbx_seq_one_letter_code
_entity_poly.pdbx_strand_id
1 'polypeptide(L)' 'AEASQIVEGNHIVGRITSSRWSPTLGRSICLGFVAPHLIDAGTVVTVQLPDRSRIEATVTPQLAHFDPAGVRLRG' A
#
# COMPACT_ATOMS: atom_id res chain seq x y z
N ALA A 1 -5.00 -5.30 -16.44
CA ALA A 1 -3.77 -5.73 -15.76
C ALA A 1 -4.18 -6.36 -14.43
N GLU A 2 -3.62 -7.52 -14.09
CA GLU A 2 -3.81 -8.12 -12.76
C GLU A 2 -3.26 -7.19 -11.68
N ALA A 3 -3.68 -7.40 -10.43
CA ALA A 3 -3.16 -6.72 -9.25
C ALA A 3 -1.62 -6.59 -9.25
N SER A 4 -1.07 -5.42 -8.91
CA SER A 4 0.38 -5.21 -8.75
C SER A 4 0.94 -6.14 -7.67
N GLN A 5 2.14 -6.67 -7.88
CA GLN A 5 2.80 -7.58 -6.93
C GLN A 5 3.72 -6.81 -5.99
N ILE A 6 3.87 -7.29 -4.76
CA ILE A 6 4.88 -6.82 -3.82
C ILE A 6 6.02 -7.83 -3.87
N VAL A 7 7.26 -7.36 -4.04
CA VAL A 7 8.41 -8.21 -4.35
C VAL A 7 9.62 -7.91 -3.46
N GLU A 8 10.40 -8.96 -3.17
CA GLU A 8 11.77 -8.88 -2.66
C GLU A 8 12.69 -9.53 -3.70
N GLY A 9 13.52 -8.74 -4.38
CA GLY A 9 14.31 -9.23 -5.51
C GLY A 9 13.40 -9.70 -6.67
N ASN A 10 13.33 -11.01 -6.88
CA ASN A 10 12.46 -11.67 -7.87
C ASN A 10 11.36 -12.54 -7.23
N HIS A 11 11.23 -12.52 -5.91
CA HIS A 11 10.22 -13.28 -5.19
C HIS A 11 9.00 -12.43 -4.92
N ILE A 12 7.81 -12.98 -5.17
CA ILE A 12 6.54 -12.35 -4.80
C ILE A 12 6.31 -12.62 -3.31
N VAL A 13 6.23 -11.54 -2.54
CA VAL A 13 6.02 -11.56 -1.08
C VAL A 13 4.70 -10.91 -0.68
N GLY A 14 3.86 -10.55 -1.66
CA GLY A 14 2.57 -9.93 -1.41
C GLY A 14 1.90 -9.44 -2.68
N ARG A 15 0.73 -8.84 -2.53
CA ARG A 15 -0.08 -8.36 -3.65
C ARG A 15 -0.97 -7.19 -3.24
N ILE A 16 -1.08 -6.21 -4.12
CA ILE A 16 -2.01 -5.08 -4.01
C ILE A 16 -3.41 -5.52 -4.45
N THR A 17 -4.42 -5.37 -3.59
CA THR A 17 -5.81 -5.76 -3.89
C THR A 17 -6.64 -4.58 -4.41
N SER A 18 -6.33 -3.36 -3.99
CA SER A 18 -7.01 -2.14 -4.40
C SER A 18 -6.07 -0.95 -4.32
N SER A 19 -6.17 0.01 -5.25
CA SER A 19 -5.36 1.21 -5.24
C SER A 19 -6.02 2.39 -5.95
N ARG A 20 -5.75 3.60 -5.47
CA ARG A 20 -6.20 4.87 -6.08
C ARG A 20 -5.26 6.03 -5.74
N TRP A 21 -5.22 7.01 -6.63
CA TRP A 21 -4.69 8.34 -6.33
C TRP A 21 -5.62 9.06 -5.35
N SER A 22 -5.09 9.59 -4.26
CA SER A 22 -5.84 10.42 -3.31
C SER A 22 -5.51 11.90 -3.54
N PRO A 23 -6.46 12.73 -4.03
CA PRO A 23 -6.24 14.17 -4.16
C PRO A 23 -6.06 14.84 -2.79
N THR A 24 -6.73 14.34 -1.74
CA THR A 24 -6.63 14.88 -0.38
C THR A 24 -5.23 14.70 0.22
N LEU A 25 -4.56 13.59 -0.09
CA LEU A 25 -3.24 13.26 0.45
C LEU A 25 -2.10 13.60 -0.52
N GLY A 26 -2.42 13.97 -1.77
CA GLY A 26 -1.43 14.23 -2.81
C GLY A 26 -0.55 13.02 -3.16
N ARG A 27 -1.05 11.80 -2.96
CA ARG A 27 -0.32 10.55 -3.22
C ARG A 27 -1.24 9.38 -3.53
N SER A 28 -0.68 8.34 -4.16
CA SER A 28 -1.35 7.05 -4.31
C SER A 28 -1.42 6.31 -2.97
N ILE A 29 -2.55 5.64 -2.74
CA ILE A 29 -2.77 4.73 -1.61
C ILE A 29 -3.26 3.39 -2.12
N CYS A 30 -3.00 2.34 -1.35
CA CYS A 30 -3.38 0.99 -1.72
C CYS A 30 -3.63 0.11 -0.49
N LEU A 31 -4.42 -0.94 -0.71
CA LEU A 31 -4.57 -2.07 0.19
C LEU A 31 -3.85 -3.27 -0.41
N GLY A 32 -3.24 -4.09 0.42
CA GLY A 32 -2.55 -5.28 -0.02
C GLY A 32 -2.24 -6.23 1.12
N PHE A 33 -1.96 -7.48 0.76
CA PHE A 33 -1.40 -8.48 1.67
C PHE A 33 0.11 -8.52 1.48
N VAL A 34 0.84 -8.64 2.59
CA VAL A 34 2.30 -8.80 2.63
C VAL A 34 2.66 -10.04 3.44
N ALA A 35 3.85 -10.56 3.22
CA ALA A 35 4.42 -11.64 4.01
C ALA A 35 4.54 -11.22 5.49
N PRO A 36 4.45 -12.17 6.45
CA PRO A 36 4.45 -11.87 7.87
C PRO A 36 5.64 -11.03 8.36
N HIS A 37 6.82 -11.16 7.74
CA HIS A 37 8.02 -10.39 8.13
C HIS A 37 8.01 -8.93 7.67
N LEU A 38 6.98 -8.49 6.93
CA LEU A 38 6.85 -7.14 6.38
C LEU A 38 5.65 -6.37 6.96
N ILE A 39 4.97 -6.90 7.98
CA ILE A 39 3.71 -6.33 8.50
C ILE A 39 3.90 -5.06 9.33
N ASP A 40 5.12 -4.81 9.79
CA ASP A 40 5.38 -3.71 10.73
C ASP A 40 5.22 -2.35 10.06
N ALA A 41 4.57 -1.43 10.77
CA ALA A 41 4.37 -0.06 10.29
C ALA A 41 5.72 0.63 10.04
N GLY A 42 5.81 1.36 8.93
CA GLY A 42 7.05 2.00 8.48
C GLY A 42 7.93 1.10 7.60
N THR A 43 7.65 -0.20 7.52
CA THR A 43 8.35 -1.09 6.57
C THR A 43 8.16 -0.58 5.15
N VAL A 44 9.28 -0.45 4.42
CA VAL A 44 9.28 -0.11 3.00
C VAL A 44 9.27 -1.39 2.20
N VAL A 45 8.34 -1.50 1.27
CA VAL A 45 8.19 -2.64 0.36
C VAL A 45 8.31 -2.19 -1.09
N THR A 46 8.81 -3.08 -1.95
CA THR A 46 8.87 -2.82 -3.40
C THR A 46 7.62 -3.34 -4.09
N VAL A 47 6.93 -2.48 -4.82
CA VAL A 47 5.78 -2.84 -5.65
C VAL A 47 6.21 -2.88 -7.11
N GLN A 48 5.97 -4.01 -7.77
CA GLN A 48 6.12 -4.14 -9.21
C GLN A 48 4.81 -3.78 -9.92
N LEU A 49 4.87 -2.74 -10.74
CA LEU A 49 3.74 -2.25 -11.54
C LEU A 49 3.55 -3.09 -12.83
N PRO A 50 2.38 -2.96 -13.52
CA PRO A 50 2.11 -3.72 -14.74
C PRO A 50 3.11 -3.50 -15.88
N ASP A 51 3.75 -2.33 -15.94
CA ASP A 51 4.81 -1.99 -16.89
C ASP A 51 6.20 -2.54 -16.47
N ARG A 52 6.23 -3.35 -15.40
CA ARG A 52 7.43 -3.91 -14.74
C ARG A 52 8.32 -2.90 -14.04
N SER A 53 7.97 -1.62 -14.02
CA SER A 53 8.65 -0.66 -13.16
C SER A 53 8.46 -1.02 -11.69
N ARG A 54 9.40 -0.58 -10.86
CA ARG A 54 9.41 -0.83 -9.41
C ARG A 54 9.30 0.50 -8.68
N ILE A 55 8.37 0.57 -7.74
CA ILE A 55 8.18 1.73 -6.87
C ILE A 55 8.23 1.28 -5.41
N GLU A 56 8.53 2.21 -4.51
CA GLU A 56 8.46 1.96 -3.08
C GLU A 56 7.08 2.32 -2.52
N ALA A 57 6.62 1.55 -1.55
CA ALA A 57 5.46 1.84 -0.74
C ALA A 57 5.77 1.59 0.74
N THR A 58 5.12 2.32 1.64
CA THR A 58 5.34 2.18 3.09
C THR A 58 4.11 1.59 3.75
N VAL A 59 4.30 0.55 4.57
CA VAL A 59 3.24 -0.04 5.38
C VAL A 59 2.77 0.97 6.42
N THR A 60 1.47 1.27 6.44
CA THR A 60 0.90 2.23 7.39
C THR A 60 0.37 1.52 8.64
N PRO A 61 0.45 2.16 9.83
CA PRO A 61 0.02 1.54 11.09
C PRO A 61 -1.50 1.29 11.18
N GLN A 62 -2.29 1.89 10.31
CA GLN A 62 -3.74 1.85 10.33
C GLN A 62 -4.32 2.01 8.92
N LEU A 63 -5.57 1.60 8.72
CA LEU A 63 -6.23 1.55 7.40
C LEU A 63 -6.67 2.93 6.87
N ALA A 64 -7.18 3.79 7.75
CA ALA A 64 -7.72 5.10 7.41
C ALA A 64 -6.60 6.12 7.15
N HIS A 65 -6.18 6.25 5.90
CA HIS A 65 -5.17 7.25 5.54
C HIS A 65 -5.58 8.72 5.78
N PHE A 66 -6.88 9.00 5.96
CA PHE A 66 -7.42 10.32 6.20
C PHE A 66 -8.44 10.29 7.34
N ASP A 67 -8.37 11.27 8.24
CA ASP A 67 -9.20 11.36 9.45
C ASP A 67 -9.33 10.02 10.22
N PRO A 68 -8.21 9.45 10.71
CA PRO A 68 -8.25 8.16 11.40
C PRO A 68 -9.03 8.19 12.71
N ALA A 69 -9.18 9.37 13.32
CA ALA A 69 -10.02 9.56 14.50
C ALA A 69 -11.53 9.62 14.16
N GLY A 70 -11.88 9.74 12.88
CA GLY A 70 -13.26 9.83 12.39
C GLY A 70 -14.01 11.05 12.92
N VAL A 71 -13.30 12.14 13.24
CA VAL A 71 -13.91 13.35 13.82
C VAL A 71 -14.94 13.95 12.88
N ARG A 72 -14.71 13.85 11.56
CA ARG A 72 -15.62 14.37 10.53
C ARG A 72 -16.88 13.53 10.35
N LEU A 73 -16.93 12.32 10.93
CA LEU A 73 -18.07 11.40 10.86
C LEU A 73 -18.94 11.44 12.13
N ARG A 74 -18.49 12.15 13.18
CA ARG A 74 -19.15 12.23 14.48
C ARG A 74 -19.81 13.62 14.60
N GLY A 75 -20.98 13.76 13.99
CA GLY A 75 -21.85 14.93 14.20
C GLY A 75 -22.36 15.01 15.63
#